data_AF-A0A1I3CBD7-F1
#
_entry.id   AF-A0A1I3CBD7-F1
#
_cell.length_a   1.000
_cell.length_b   1.000
_cell.length_c   1.000
_cell.angle_alpha   90.00
_cell.angle_beta   90.00
_cell.angle_gamma   90.00
#
_symmetry.space_group_name_H-M   'P 1'
#
loop_
_entity.id
_entity.type
_entity.pdbx_description
1 polymer ?
#
loop_
_entity_poly.entity_id
_entity_poly.type
_entity_poly.pdbx_seq_one_letter_code
_entity_poly.pdbx_strand_id
1 'polypeptide(L)'
;MSHIERDVHQRHEKPAVIAVMGEAVWHEQFDAERVERLARTYEPVCVPSLESREVRTRLDDVDVLLTSWGATRIDAATLSRMPLLRAVLHVPDRHAGPCAMRCGNAASLSPPAPT
;
A
#
# COMPACT_ATOMS: atom_id res chain seq x y z
N MET A 1 3.78 33.07 -1.27
CA MET A 1 4.49 31.79 -1.06
C MET A 1 3.86 31.17 0.18
N SER A 2 3.05 30.12 0.18
CA SER A 2 2.87 29.03 -0.77
C SER A 2 1.48 28.41 -0.51
N HIS A 3 0.58 28.41 -1.50
CA HIS A 3 -0.82 27.97 -1.38
C HIS A 3 -1.03 26.58 -2.04
N ILE A 4 0.02 25.77 -2.15
CA ILE A 4 0.05 24.59 -3.04
C ILE A 4 -0.35 23.29 -2.32
N GLU A 5 -0.35 23.22 -0.98
CA GLU A 5 -0.60 21.95 -0.27
C GLU A 5 -2.09 21.58 -0.08
N ARG A 6 -3.03 22.50 -0.36
CA ARG A 6 -4.47 22.27 -0.07
C ARG A 6 -5.29 21.64 -1.20
N ASP A 7 -4.78 21.60 -2.42
CA ASP A 7 -5.59 21.24 -3.60
C ASP A 7 -5.71 19.72 -3.84
N VAL A 8 -4.76 18.92 -3.35
CA VAL A 8 -4.73 17.47 -3.65
C VAL A 8 -5.66 16.65 -2.72
N HIS A 9 -6.09 17.21 -1.59
CA HIS A 9 -6.86 16.48 -0.56
C HIS A 9 -8.38 16.51 -0.77
N GLN A 10 -8.91 17.24 -1.76
CA GLN A 10 -10.35 17.51 -1.86
C GLN A 10 -11.18 16.49 -2.64
N ARG A 11 -10.63 15.32 -2.99
CA ARG A 11 -11.37 14.33 -3.80
C ARG A 11 -12.10 13.25 -2.98
N HIS A 12 -11.67 13.02 -1.74
CA HIS A 12 -12.30 12.10 -0.80
C HIS A 12 -12.36 12.74 0.59
N GLU A 13 -13.43 12.50 1.38
CA GLU A 13 -13.51 12.97 2.77
C GLU A 13 -12.38 12.39 3.64
N LYS A 14 -11.76 11.28 3.21
CA LYS A 14 -10.59 10.64 3.83
C LYS A 14 -9.64 10.15 2.72
N PRO A 15 -8.31 10.18 2.92
CA PRO A 15 -7.38 9.66 1.92
C PRO A 15 -7.57 8.16 1.69
N ALA A 16 -7.49 7.74 0.43
CA ALA A 16 -7.64 6.35 0.03
C ALA A 16 -6.35 5.57 0.32
N VAL A 17 -6.49 4.46 1.06
CA VAL A 17 -5.36 3.58 1.39
C VAL A 17 -5.60 2.21 0.79
N ILE A 18 -4.67 1.72 -0.01
CA ILE A 18 -4.66 0.32 -0.44
C ILE A 18 -3.58 -0.43 0.33
N ALA A 19 -3.99 -1.47 1.06
CA ALA A 19 -3.09 -2.41 1.70
C ALA A 19 -2.90 -3.64 0.80
N VAL A 20 -1.68 -3.86 0.34
CA VAL A 20 -1.32 -5.00 -0.52
C VAL A 20 -0.73 -6.10 0.34
N MET A 21 -1.60 -7.00 0.80
CA MET A 21 -1.24 -8.17 1.60
C MET A 21 -2.40 -9.17 1.64
N GLY A 22 -2.12 -10.40 2.07
CA GLY A 22 -3.17 -11.38 2.31
C GLY A 22 -4.06 -10.99 3.49
N GLU A 23 -5.33 -11.38 3.45
CA GLU A 23 -6.33 -11.10 4.51
C GLU A 23 -5.90 -11.63 5.89
N ALA A 24 -5.26 -12.80 5.94
CA ALA A 24 -4.71 -13.34 7.20
C ALA A 24 -3.64 -12.42 7.80
N VAL A 25 -2.71 -11.92 6.97
CA VAL A 25 -1.65 -10.99 7.40
C VAL A 25 -2.25 -9.66 7.83
N TRP A 26 -3.29 -9.20 7.12
CA TRP A 26 -4.03 -8.00 7.50
C TRP A 26 -4.63 -8.14 8.90
N HIS A 27 -5.35 -9.23 9.21
CA HIS A 27 -5.94 -9.42 10.54
C HIS A 27 -4.90 -9.63 11.65
N GLU A 28 -3.74 -10.21 11.34
CA GLU A 28 -2.63 -10.35 12.30
C GLU A 28 -1.97 -9.01 12.63
N GLN A 29 -1.79 -8.13 11.64
CA GLN A 29 -1.13 -6.83 11.82
C GLN A 29 -2.11 -5.74 12.27
N PHE A 30 -3.34 -5.80 11.79
CA PHE A 30 -4.44 -4.87 12.03
C PHE A 30 -5.62 -5.61 12.64
N ASP A 31 -5.58 -5.75 13.97
CA ASP A 31 -6.77 -6.15 14.74
C ASP A 31 -7.88 -5.11 14.61
N ALA A 32 -9.08 -5.46 15.08
CA ALA A 32 -10.27 -4.62 14.96
C ALA A 32 -10.06 -3.19 15.50
N GLU A 33 -9.38 -3.03 16.64
CA GLU A 33 -9.09 -1.72 17.23
C GLU A 33 -8.17 -0.87 16.31
N ARG A 34 -7.14 -1.49 15.72
CA ARG A 34 -6.24 -0.81 14.78
C ARG A 34 -6.96 -0.46 13.48
N VAL A 35 -7.81 -1.34 12.97
CA VAL A 35 -8.63 -1.06 11.77
C VAL A 35 -9.57 0.10 12.03
N GLU A 36 -10.28 0.11 13.17
CA GLU A 36 -11.16 1.22 13.56
C GLU A 36 -10.40 2.52 13.66
N ARG A 37 -9.21 2.51 14.27
CA ARG A 37 -8.37 3.70 14.37
C ARG A 37 -7.89 4.18 12.99
N LEU A 38 -7.53 3.28 12.09
CA LEU A 38 -7.14 3.61 10.73
C LEU A 38 -8.32 4.20 9.94
N ALA A 39 -9.51 3.60 10.07
CA ALA A 39 -10.74 4.01 9.41
C ALA A 39 -11.26 5.39 9.87
N ARG A 40 -10.79 5.92 11.02
CA ARG A 40 -11.11 7.29 11.46
C ARG A 40 -10.48 8.35 10.55
N THR A 41 -9.30 8.08 10.02
CA THR A 41 -8.51 9.05 9.23
C THR A 41 -8.43 8.68 7.77
N TYR A 42 -8.48 7.40 7.44
CA TYR A 42 -8.29 6.85 6.10
C TYR A 42 -9.45 5.97 5.68
N GLU A 43 -9.51 5.63 4.39
CA GLU A 43 -10.38 4.58 3.87
C GLU A 43 -9.52 3.39 3.42
N PRO A 44 -9.20 2.44 4.32
CA PRO A 44 -8.35 1.31 3.99
C PRO A 44 -9.09 0.19 3.26
N VAL A 45 -8.52 -0.29 2.17
CA VAL A 45 -8.95 -1.49 1.45
C VAL A 45 -7.79 -2.48 1.40
N CYS A 46 -7.99 -3.69 1.94
CA CYS A 46 -7.01 -4.77 1.84
C CYS A 46 -7.23 -5.58 0.57
N VAL A 47 -6.17 -5.79 -0.20
CA VAL A 47 -6.18 -6.55 -1.45
C VAL A 47 -4.95 -7.46 -1.53
N PRO A 48 -5.09 -8.69 -2.04
CA PRO A 48 -3.95 -9.61 -2.14
C PRO A 48 -2.98 -9.23 -3.28
N SER A 49 -3.43 -8.43 -4.25
CA SER A 49 -2.64 -8.02 -5.41
C SER A 49 -3.20 -6.75 -6.05
N LEU A 50 -2.31 -5.95 -6.64
CA LEU A 50 -2.65 -4.76 -7.43
C LEU A 50 -3.04 -5.09 -8.89
N GLU A 51 -2.81 -6.34 -9.32
CA GLU A 51 -3.02 -6.76 -10.70
C GLU A 51 -4.48 -7.12 -11.02
N SER A 52 -5.35 -7.25 -10.00
CA SER A 52 -6.76 -7.53 -10.22
C SER A 52 -7.45 -6.37 -10.94
N ARG A 53 -8.42 -6.71 -11.79
CA ARG A 53 -9.12 -5.72 -12.63
C ARG A 53 -9.81 -4.65 -11.78
N GLU A 54 -10.38 -5.07 -10.66
CA GLU A 54 -11.12 -4.24 -9.71
C GLU A 54 -10.21 -3.25 -8.97
N VAL A 55 -8.96 -3.65 -8.68
CA VAL A 55 -7.97 -2.78 -8.04
C VAL A 55 -7.38 -1.81 -9.05
N ARG A 56 -7.10 -2.28 -10.28
CA ARG A 56 -6.61 -1.44 -11.36
C ARG A 56 -7.50 -0.23 -11.63
N THR A 57 -8.81 -0.37 -11.52
CA THR A 57 -9.76 0.74 -11.69
C THR A 57 -9.75 1.76 -10.55
N ARG A 58 -9.08 1.46 -9.44
CA ARG A 58 -9.01 2.32 -8.25
C ARG A 58 -7.62 2.95 -8.06
N LEU A 59 -6.61 2.52 -8.83
CA LEU A 59 -5.24 2.99 -8.69
C LEU A 59 -5.08 4.49 -8.90
N ASP A 60 -5.92 5.06 -9.76
CA ASP A 60 -5.89 6.49 -10.08
C ASP A 60 -6.21 7.39 -8.88
N ASP A 61 -6.95 6.86 -7.90
CA ASP A 61 -7.44 7.58 -6.72
C ASP A 61 -6.66 7.25 -5.43
N VAL A 62 -5.57 6.47 -5.52
CA VAL A 62 -4.81 6.04 -4.32
C VAL A 62 -3.90 7.14 -3.80
N ASP A 63 -4.08 7.53 -2.54
CA ASP A 63 -3.18 8.46 -1.83
C ASP A 63 -1.99 7.73 -1.18
N VAL A 64 -2.23 6.56 -0.60
CA VAL A 64 -1.24 5.83 0.19
C VAL A 64 -1.29 4.33 -0.12
N LEU A 65 -0.12 3.76 -0.37
CA LEU A 65 0.07 2.33 -0.53
C LEU A 65 0.69 1.75 0.74
N LEU A 66 0.02 0.77 1.34
CA LEU A 66 0.50 0.04 2.51
C LEU A 66 0.89 -1.38 2.10
N THR A 67 2.05 -1.86 2.52
CA THR A 67 2.62 -3.13 2.08
C THR A 67 3.18 -3.90 3.28
N SER A 68 3.27 -5.21 3.19
CA SER A 68 3.98 -6.07 4.17
C SER A 68 4.83 -7.13 3.46
N TRP A 69 5.53 -7.98 4.21
CA TRP A 69 6.31 -9.06 3.61
C TRP A 69 5.40 -10.07 2.91
N GLY A 70 5.86 -10.57 1.77
CA GLY A 70 5.07 -11.45 0.90
C GLY A 70 4.11 -10.72 -0.05
N ALA A 71 4.03 -9.38 0.02
CA ALA A 71 3.34 -8.58 -0.98
C ALA A 71 4.05 -8.68 -2.35
N THR A 72 3.26 -8.68 -3.42
CA THR A 72 3.75 -8.62 -4.80
C THR A 72 4.70 -7.43 -4.97
N ARG A 73 5.79 -7.63 -5.72
CA ARG A 73 6.76 -6.57 -6.03
C ARG A 73 6.03 -5.38 -6.65
N ILE A 74 6.16 -4.21 -6.02
CA ILE A 74 5.70 -2.95 -6.58
C ILE A 74 6.81 -2.41 -7.48
N ASP A 75 6.52 -2.29 -8.76
CA ASP A 75 7.46 -1.75 -9.74
C ASP A 75 7.08 -0.31 -10.15
N ALA A 76 7.97 0.34 -10.90
CA ALA A 76 7.77 1.70 -11.37
C ALA A 76 6.55 1.82 -12.30
N ALA A 77 6.21 0.77 -13.04
CA ALA A 77 5.04 0.77 -13.93
C ALA A 77 3.74 0.73 -13.12
N THR A 78 3.69 -0.02 -12.01
CA THR A 78 2.58 0.01 -11.07
C THR A 78 2.42 1.39 -10.43
N LEU A 79 3.53 1.98 -9.95
CA LEU A 79 3.50 3.31 -9.33
C LEU A 79 3.09 4.41 -10.31
N SER A 80 3.46 4.32 -11.59
CA SER A 80 3.04 5.29 -12.62
C SER A 80 1.53 5.33 -12.88
N ARG A 81 0.78 4.31 -12.43
CA ARG A 81 -0.69 4.26 -12.51
C ARG A 81 -1.37 4.90 -11.31
N MET A 82 -0.60 5.43 -10.36
CA MET A 82 -1.11 6.06 -9.14
C MET A 82 -0.66 7.52 -9.11
N PRO A 83 -1.29 8.39 -9.93
CA PRO A 83 -0.88 9.79 -10.08
C PRO A 83 -1.07 10.62 -8.80
N LEU A 84 -1.94 10.17 -7.90
CA LEU A 84 -2.19 10.79 -6.60
C LEU A 84 -1.37 10.17 -5.46
N LEU A 85 -0.50 9.20 -5.74
CA LEU A 85 0.25 8.52 -4.70
C LEU A 85 1.24 9.45 -4.02
N ARG A 86 1.10 9.56 -2.69
CA ARG A 86 1.93 10.44 -1.84
C ARG A 86 2.92 9.67 -1.00
N ALA A 87 2.59 8.44 -0.63
CA ALA A 87 3.43 7.62 0.24
C ALA A 87 3.28 6.13 -0.05
N VAL A 88 4.40 5.42 0.09
CA VAL A 88 4.44 3.95 0.19
C VAL A 88 4.97 3.61 1.57
N LEU A 89 4.18 2.90 2.37
CA LEU A 89 4.50 2.49 3.71
C LEU A 89 4.69 0.97 3.74
N HIS A 90 5.81 0.52 4.32
CA HIS A 90 6.08 -0.90 4.53
C HIS A 90 5.92 -1.23 6.01
N VAL A 91 5.01 -2.13 6.33
CA VAL A 91 4.78 -2.64 7.68
C VAL A 91 5.65 -3.88 7.87
N PRO A 92 6.70 -3.81 8.70
CA PRO A 92 7.46 -5.00 9.03
C PRO A 92 6.56 -5.97 9.80
N ASP A 93 6.69 -7.27 9.51
CA ASP A 93 5.82 -8.28 10.12
C ASP A 93 5.91 -8.24 11.65
N ARG A 94 4.77 -8.36 12.32
CA ARG A 94 4.70 -8.46 13.78
C ARG A 94 5.08 -9.85 14.29
N HIS A 95 4.97 -10.87 13.43
CA HIS A 95 5.34 -12.25 13.69
C HIS A 95 5.82 -12.91 12.39
N ALA A 96 7.08 -13.33 12.31
CA ALA A 96 7.54 -14.21 11.24
C ALA A 96 7.01 -15.64 11.50
N GLY A 97 5.75 -15.90 11.15
CA GLY A 97 5.20 -17.25 11.01
C GLY A 97 5.55 -17.84 9.63
N PRO A 98 5.47 -19.17 9.45
CA PRO A 98 6.03 -19.87 8.28
C PRO A 98 5.39 -19.55 6.90
N CYS A 99 4.38 -18.68 6.84
CA CYS A 99 3.80 -18.21 5.56
C CYS A 99 4.74 -17.33 4.72
N ALA A 100 5.85 -16.82 5.27
CA ALA A 100 6.84 -16.03 4.51
C ALA A 100 7.55 -16.83 3.39
N MET A 101 7.51 -18.16 3.41
CA MET A 101 8.32 -19.00 2.50
C MET A 101 7.60 -19.44 1.20
N ARG A 102 6.40 -18.93 0.90
CA ARG A 102 5.70 -19.22 -0.37
C ARG A 102 5.40 -17.98 -1.22
N CYS A 103 6.14 -16.90 -1.01
CA CYS A 103 6.20 -15.78 -1.94
C CYS A 103 7.68 -15.58 -2.31
N GLY A 104 8.17 -16.32 -3.30
CA GLY A 104 9.50 -16.08 -3.85
C GLY A 104 9.52 -14.71 -4.50
N ASN A 105 10.06 -13.70 -3.82
CA ASN A 105 10.60 -12.47 -4.42
C ASN A 105 11.32 -11.65 -3.35
N ALA A 106 12.65 -11.65 -3.42
CA ALA A 106 13.51 -10.81 -2.60
C ALA A 106 13.32 -9.33 -2.96
N ALA A 107 12.89 -8.53 -1.99
CA ALA A 107 13.06 -7.09 -2.04
C ALA A 107 14.55 -6.76 -1.95
N SER A 108 15.15 -6.32 -3.05
CA SER A 108 16.40 -5.57 -3.04
C SER A 108 16.21 -4.34 -3.93
N LEU A 109 16.12 -3.18 -3.28
CA LEU A 109 16.41 -1.89 -3.89
C LEU A 109 17.92 -1.69 -3.74
N SER A 110 18.68 -2.08 -4.77
CA SER A 110 20.03 -1.55 -4.99
C SER A 110 19.96 -0.68 -6.24
N PRO A 111 20.36 0.60 -6.20
CA PRO A 111 20.47 1.40 -7.41
C PRO A 111 21.56 0.82 -8.33
N PRO A 112 21.42 0.91 -9.68
CA PRO A 112 22.50 0.53 -10.58
C PRO A 112 23.71 1.43 -10.34
N ALA A 113 24.90 0.85 -10.23
CA ALA A 113 26.15 1.59 -10.18
C ALA A 113 26.34 2.40 -11.48
N PRO A 114 26.87 3.63 -11.42
CA PRO A 114 27.20 4.37 -12.63
C PRO A 114 28.38 3.70 -13.34
N THR A 115 28.21 3.40 -14.63
CA THR A 115 29.29 3.08 -15.58
C THR A 115 30.07 4.33 -15.95
#